data_AF-A0A9Q3JB93-F1
#
_entry.id   AF-A0A9Q3JB93-F1
#
_cell.length_a   1.000
_cell.length_b   1.000
_cell.length_c   1.000
_cell.angle_alpha   90.00
_cell.angle_beta   90.00
_cell.angle_gamma   90.00
#
_symmetry.space_group_name_H-M   'P 1'
#
loop_
_entity.id
_entity.type
_entity.pdbx_description
1 polymer ?
#
loop_
_entity_poly.entity_id
_entity_poly.type
_entity_poly.pdbx_seq_one_letter_code
_entity_poly.pdbx_strand_id
1 'polypeptide(L)'
;MDWVTELPPSGDKRYNACLIILDRYSKTPIFLPFHKDDTAMDTALLLCSRVISHTGLFKNIITDRDPKFISVLWTNLHRLFGYNLSFSTEYHSQKDGLAERIIQTLEDMIKRFCAYGL
;
A
#
# COMPACT_ATOMS: atom_id res chain seq x y z
N MET A 1 3.73 -3.63 -0.54
CA MET A 1 2.56 -2.80 -0.19
C MET A 1 1.36 -3.71 -0.28
N ASP A 2 0.35 -3.55 0.57
CA ASP A 2 -0.82 -4.44 0.56
C ASP A 2 -2.11 -3.72 0.98
N TRP A 3 -3.24 -4.26 0.54
CA TRP A 3 -4.56 -3.65 0.68
C TRP A 3 -5.41 -4.39 1.70
N VAL A 4 -5.87 -3.66 2.72
CA VAL A 4 -6.93 -4.13 3.60
C VAL A 4 -8.25 -3.51 3.16
N THR A 5 -9.10 -4.29 2.51
CA THR A 5 -10.43 -3.86 2.06
C THR A 5 -11.55 -4.37 2.95
N GLU A 6 -12.77 -3.88 2.72
CA GLU A 6 -14.00 -4.34 3.39
C GLU A 6 -14.02 -4.06 4.89
N LEU A 7 -13.36 -2.97 5.28
CA LEU A 7 -13.42 -2.47 6.65
C LEU A 7 -14.74 -1.74 6.88
N PRO A 8 -15.29 -1.79 8.10
CA PRO A 8 -16.40 -0.94 8.52
C PRO A 8 -16.09 0.53 8.21
N PRO A 9 -16.99 1.27 7.52
CA PRO A 9 -16.78 2.67 7.18
C PRO A 9 -16.48 3.52 8.42
N SER A 10 -15.32 4.17 8.44
CA SER A 10 -14.79 4.86 9.63
C SER A 10 -14.45 6.33 9.37
N GLY A 11 -14.63 7.17 10.40
CA GLY A 11 -14.40 8.62 10.39
C GLY A 11 -15.38 9.43 9.53
N ASP A 12 -15.18 10.75 9.47
CA ASP A 12 -16.08 11.68 8.75
C ASP A 12 -16.19 11.36 7.26
N LYS A 13 -15.08 10.91 6.66
CA LYS A 13 -14.98 10.54 5.24
C LYS A 13 -15.42 9.11 4.94
N ARG A 14 -15.81 8.34 5.96
CA ARG A 14 -16.36 6.97 5.82
C ARG A 14 -15.46 6.05 4.99
N TYR A 15 -14.16 6.09 5.24
CA TYR A 15 -13.21 5.20 4.56
C TYR A 15 -13.48 3.75 4.93
N ASN A 16 -13.43 2.85 3.95
CA ASN A 16 -13.74 1.42 4.09
C ASN A 16 -12.58 0.50 3.66
N ALA A 17 -11.40 1.08 3.43
CA ALA A 17 -10.20 0.35 3.11
C ALA A 17 -8.94 1.11 3.59
N CYS A 18 -7.83 0.39 3.74
CA CYS A 18 -6.53 0.92 4.14
C CYS A 18 -5.40 0.32 3.30
N LEU A 19 -4.54 1.17 2.74
CA LEU A 19 -3.29 0.75 2.10
C LEU A 19 -2.19 0.71 3.16
N ILE A 20 -1.49 -0.42 3.25
CA ILE A 20 -0.32 -0.58 4.11
C ILE A 20 0.94 -0.51 3.27
N ILE A 21 1.79 0.45 3.60
CA ILE A 21 3.12 0.62 3.00
C ILE A 21 4.16 0.41 4.10
N LEU A 22 5.03 -0.58 3.92
CA LEU A 22 6.13 -0.82 4.84
C LEU A 22 7.44 -0.36 4.19
N ASP A 23 8.14 0.57 4.83
CA ASP A 23 9.53 0.82 4.45
C ASP A 23 10.40 -0.35 4.91
N ARG A 24 11.05 -1.02 3.95
CA ARG A 24 11.89 -2.19 4.24
C ARG A 24 13.14 -1.83 5.04
N TYR A 25 13.62 -0.59 5.03
CA TYR A 25 14.80 -0.20 5.79
C TYR A 25 14.44 0.15 7.24
N SER A 26 13.58 1.14 7.46
CA SER A 26 13.19 1.59 8.80
C SER A 26 12.20 0.66 9.51
N LYS A 27 11.54 -0.26 8.78
CA LYS A 27 10.43 -1.09 9.26
C LYS A 27 9.23 -0.27 9.77
N THR A 28 9.13 0.99 9.36
CA THR A 28 8.02 1.86 9.74
C THR A 28 6.85 1.61 8.79
N PRO A 29 5.66 1.22 9.31
CA PRO A 29 4.47 1.12 8.51
C PRO A 29 3.82 2.50 8.33
N ILE A 30 3.27 2.72 7.14
CA ILE A 30 2.46 3.87 6.77
C ILE A 30 1.09 3.32 6.39
N PHE A 31 0.06 3.87 7.03
CA PHE A 31 -1.34 3.52 6.79
C PHE A 31 -2.03 4.66 6.06
N LEU A 32 -2.57 4.38 4.88
CA LEU A 32 -3.32 5.37 4.11
C LEU A 32 -4.78 4.92 3.99
N PRO A 33 -5.72 5.64 4.61
CA PRO A 33 -7.13 5.33 4.47
C PRO A 33 -7.62 5.74 3.09
N PHE A 34 -8.43 4.90 2.47
CA PHE A 34 -8.95 5.10 1.11
C PHE A 34 -10.30 4.40 0.95
N HIS A 35 -10.97 4.60 -0.18
CA HIS A 35 -12.21 3.89 -0.50
C HIS A 35 -11.91 2.69 -1.38
N LYS A 36 -12.55 1.54 -1.12
CA LYS A 36 -12.39 0.32 -1.94
C LYS A 36 -12.58 0.59 -3.44
N ASP A 37 -13.47 1.53 -3.76
CA ASP A 37 -13.83 1.90 -5.13
C ASP A 37 -12.94 3.02 -5.71
N ASP A 38 -11.93 3.50 -4.97
CA ASP A 38 -10.98 4.49 -5.47
C ASP A 38 -10.26 3.96 -6.70
N THR A 39 -10.11 4.85 -7.69
CA THR A 39 -9.46 4.53 -8.94
C THR A 39 -7.95 4.41 -8.76
N ALA A 40 -7.27 3.88 -9.78
CA ALA A 40 -5.81 3.89 -9.82
C ALA A 40 -5.24 5.32 -9.72
N MET A 41 -5.94 6.32 -10.28
CA MET A 41 -5.53 7.71 -10.23
C MET A 41 -5.64 8.27 -8.80
N ASP A 42 -6.75 8.02 -8.12
CA ASP A 42 -6.95 8.45 -6.73
C ASP A 42 -5.88 7.85 -5.82
N THR A 43 -5.59 6.56 -6.00
CA THR A 43 -4.52 5.86 -5.28
C THR A 43 -3.16 6.49 -5.52
N ALA A 44 -2.83 6.80 -6.77
CA ALA A 44 -1.54 7.39 -7.11
C ALA A 44 -1.38 8.80 -6.56
N LEU A 45 -2.45 9.61 -6.62
CA LEU A 45 -2.48 10.95 -6.02
C LEU A 45 -2.32 10.87 -4.51
N LEU A 46 -2.99 9.91 -3.86
CA LEU A 46 -2.84 9.65 -2.43
C LEU A 46 -1.39 9.29 -2.08
N LEU A 47 -0.77 8.39 -2.83
CA LEU A 47 0.62 7.99 -2.59
C LEU A 47 1.61 9.13 -2.83
N CYS A 48 1.43 9.91 -3.89
CA CYS A 48 2.29 11.06 -4.17
C CYS A 48 2.16 12.14 -3.07
N SER A 49 0.92 12.46 -2.69
CA SER A 49 0.63 13.53 -1.73
C SER A 49 0.94 13.19 -0.28
N ARG A 50 0.83 11.92 0.12
CA ARG A 50 0.99 11.48 1.52
C ARG A 50 2.27 10.74 1.81
N VAL A 51 2.93 10.20 0.79
CA VAL A 51 4.10 9.36 1.00
C VAL A 51 5.31 10.03 0.38
N ILE A 52 5.30 10.25 -0.94
CA ILE A 52 6.46 10.81 -1.66
C ILE A 52 6.81 12.21 -1.12
N SER A 53 5.80 13.03 -0.81
CA SER A 53 5.99 14.36 -0.20
C SER A 53 6.73 14.33 1.14
N HIS A 54 6.57 13.26 1.93
CA HIS A 54 7.09 13.14 3.29
C HIS A 54 8.37 12.32 3.37
N THR A 55 8.47 11.21 2.64
CA THR A 55 9.61 10.28 2.67
C THR A 55 10.61 10.52 1.55
N GLY A 56 10.27 11.38 0.59
CA GLY A 56 10.98 11.47 -0.68
C GLY A 56 10.66 10.29 -1.61
N LEU A 57 11.42 10.19 -2.69
CA LEU A 57 11.22 9.17 -3.71
C LEU A 57 11.72 7.79 -3.26
N PHE A 58 10.90 6.77 -3.46
CA PHE A 58 11.29 5.38 -3.23
C PHE A 58 12.24 4.89 -4.32
N LYS A 59 13.32 4.20 -3.91
CA LYS A 59 14.26 3.58 -4.86
C LYS A 59 13.69 2.34 -5.55
N ASN A 60 12.84 1.59 -4.84
CA ASN A 60 12.18 0.39 -5.35
C ASN A 60 10.85 0.22 -4.62
N ILE A 61 9.78 0.01 -5.37
CA ILE A 61 8.45 -0.32 -4.85
C ILE A 61 8.17 -1.78 -5.20
N ILE A 62 7.89 -2.58 -4.18
CA ILE A 62 7.37 -3.94 -4.32
C ILE A 62 5.90 -3.94 -3.96
N THR A 63 5.10 -4.33 -4.94
CA THR A 63 3.66 -4.45 -4.84
C THR A 63 3.19 -5.65 -5.62
N ASP A 64 2.07 -6.21 -5.18
CA ASP A 64 1.39 -7.28 -5.89
C ASP A 64 0.79 -6.76 -7.20
N ARG A 65 0.40 -7.71 -8.05
CA ARG A 65 -0.12 -7.49 -9.40
C ARG A 65 -1.58 -6.98 -9.41
N ASP A 66 -1.95 -6.16 -8.43
CA ASP A 66 -3.28 -5.55 -8.39
C ASP A 66 -3.46 -4.63 -9.62
N PRO A 67 -4.59 -4.72 -10.35
CA PRO A 67 -4.88 -3.85 -11.49
C PRO A 67 -4.74 -2.35 -11.19
N LYS A 68 -5.00 -1.93 -9.95
CA LYS A 68 -4.80 -0.55 -9.51
C LYS A 68 -3.34 -0.13 -9.62
N PHE A 69 -2.39 -1.04 -9.38
CA PHE A 69 -0.95 -0.81 -9.49
C PHE A 69 -0.35 -1.16 -10.85
N ILE A 70 -1.00 -2.01 -11.65
CA ILE A 70 -0.57 -2.36 -13.02
C ILE A 70 -1.01 -1.31 -14.05
N SER A 71 -1.90 -0.39 -13.68
CA SER A 71 -2.46 0.56 -14.64
C SER A 71 -1.39 1.37 -15.40
N VAL A 72 -1.74 1.79 -16.61
CA VAL A 72 -0.91 2.66 -17.47
C VAL A 72 -0.46 3.92 -16.72
N LEU A 73 -1.30 4.40 -15.80
CA LEU A 73 -1.02 5.53 -14.95
C LEU A 73 0.21 5.30 -14.05
N TRP A 74 0.30 4.14 -13.39
CA TRP A 74 1.50 3.80 -12.62
C TRP A 74 2.71 3.70 -13.54
N THR A 75 2.61 2.97 -14.65
CA THR A 75 3.72 2.83 -15.60
C THR A 75 4.29 4.19 -16.04
N ASN A 76 3.42 5.17 -16.28
CA ASN A 76 3.82 6.54 -16.63
C ASN A 76 4.41 7.32 -15.43
N LEU A 77 3.85 7.16 -14.22
CA LEU A 77 4.42 7.75 -13.00
C LEU A 77 5.82 7.21 -12.73
N HIS A 78 6.05 5.90 -12.89
CA HIS A 78 7.37 5.28 -12.77
C HIS A 78 8.39 5.93 -13.70
N ARG A 79 8.02 6.10 -14.98
CA ARG A 79 8.87 6.77 -15.97
C ARG A 79 9.19 8.21 -15.60
N LEU A 80 8.22 8.94 -15.06
CA LEU A 80 8.38 10.34 -14.63
C LEU A 80 9.33 10.50 -13.44
N PHE A 81 9.25 9.60 -12.47
CA PHE A 81 10.03 9.69 -11.24
C PHE A 81 11.37 8.92 -11.29
N GLY A 82 11.62 8.13 -12.34
CA GLY A 82 12.92 7.48 -12.59
C GLY A 82 13.25 6.29 -11.68
N TYR A 83 12.27 5.61 -11.09
CA TYR A 83 12.50 4.46 -10.22
C TYR A 83 12.17 3.11 -10.87
N ASN A 84 12.80 2.04 -10.38
CA ASN A 84 12.51 0.67 -10.78
C ASN A 84 11.30 0.16 -10.01
N LEU A 85 10.18 -0.05 -10.69
CA LEU A 85 9.07 -0.83 -10.16
C LEU A 85 9.43 -2.31 -10.25
N SER A 86 9.40 -3.01 -9.12
CA SER A 86 9.54 -4.46 -9.11
C SER A 86 8.22 -5.03 -8.60
N PHE A 87 7.38 -5.52 -9.49
CA PHE A 87 6.23 -6.32 -9.05
C PHE A 87 6.75 -7.56 -8.33
N SER A 88 6.11 -7.93 -7.23
CA SER A 88 6.35 -9.24 -6.63
C SER A 88 6.03 -10.28 -7.71
N THR A 89 7.02 -11.08 -8.08
CA THR A 89 6.77 -12.36 -8.74
C THR A 89 6.23 -13.29 -7.67
N GLU A 90 5.22 -14.10 -7.99
CA GLU A 90 4.60 -15.10 -7.10
C GLU A 90 5.60 -16.07 -6.41
N TYR A 91 6.90 -15.98 -6.74
CA TYR A 91 8.00 -16.70 -6.14
C TYR A 91 9.23 -15.79 -5.93
N HIS A 92 9.42 -15.20 -4.74
CA HIS A 92 10.77 -14.80 -4.25
C HIS A 92 10.87 -14.70 -2.71
N SER A 93 10.49 -15.78 -2.02
CA SER A 93 10.44 -15.88 -0.55
C SER A 93 11.79 -16.23 0.11
N GLN A 94 12.80 -15.37 0.00
CA GLN A 94 14.01 -15.56 0.82
C GLN A 94 14.54 -14.31 1.53
N LYS A 95 14.19 -13.09 1.08
CA LYS A 95 14.50 -11.84 1.80
C LYS A 95 13.27 -11.03 2.20
N ASP A 96 12.13 -11.22 1.53
CA ASP A 96 10.91 -10.46 1.77
C ASP A 96 10.01 -11.06 2.88
N GLY A 97 10.29 -12.28 3.35
CA GLY A 97 9.46 -12.94 4.36
C GLY A 97 9.31 -12.17 5.69
N LEU A 98 10.25 -11.31 6.08
CA LEU A 98 10.08 -10.45 7.25
C LEU A 98 9.10 -9.29 6.97
N ALA A 99 9.22 -8.66 5.81
CA ALA A 99 8.33 -7.55 5.43
C ALA A 99 6.90 -8.07 5.21
N GLU A 100 6.76 -9.21 4.54
CA GLU A 100 5.49 -9.93 4.36
C GLU A 100 4.85 -10.28 5.70
N ARG A 101 5.59 -10.88 6.65
CA ARG A 101 5.07 -11.20 7.99
C ARG A 101 4.63 -9.97 8.77
N ILE A 102 5.37 -8.87 8.66
CA ILE A 102 4.98 -7.60 9.32
C ILE A 102 3.67 -7.09 8.71
N ILE A 103 3.58 -7.03 7.38
CA ILE A 103 2.36 -6.60 6.69
C ILE A 103 1.18 -7.48 7.11
N GLN A 104 1.30 -8.82 7.03
CA GLN A 104 0.26 -9.76 7.46
C GLN A 104 -0.18 -9.54 8.91
N THR A 105 0.78 -9.33 9.82
CA THR A 105 0.46 -9.04 11.23
C THR A 105 -0.35 -7.75 11.36
N LEU A 106 0.02 -6.70 10.62
CA LEU A 106 -0.70 -5.42 10.63
C LEU A 106 -2.10 -5.54 10.01
N GLU A 107 -2.26 -6.33 8.95
CA GLU A 107 -3.58 -6.60 8.37
C GLU A 107 -4.50 -7.29 9.37
N ASP A 108 -4.00 -8.35 10.01
CA ASP A 108 -4.75 -9.09 11.03
C ASP A 108 -5.14 -8.19 12.20
N MET A 109 -4.23 -7.31 12.63
CA MET A 109 -4.51 -6.31 13.66
C MET A 109 -5.64 -5.37 13.25
N ILE A 110 -5.58 -4.79 12.05
CA ILE A 110 -6.62 -3.86 11.56
C ILE A 110 -7.97 -4.58 11.46
N LYS A 111 -8.01 -5.78 10.85
CA LYS A 111 -9.24 -6.56 10.70
C LYS A 111 -9.86 -6.88 12.06
N ARG A 112 -9.06 -7.30 13.03
CA ARG A 112 -9.54 -7.62 14.39
C ARG A 112 -9.99 -6.37 15.14
N PHE A 113 -9.23 -5.28 15.07
CA PHE A 113 -9.58 -4.01 15.69
C PHE A 113 -10.93 -3.51 15.18
N CYS A 114 -11.11 -3.51 13.86
CA CYS A 114 -12.35 -3.08 13.23
C CYS A 114 -13.54 -4.03 13.49
N ALA A 115 -13.30 -5.34 13.60
CA ALA A 115 -14.37 -6.31 13.84
C ALA A 115 -14.84 -6.36 15.31
N TYR A 116 -13.92 -6.18 16.26
CA TYR A 116 -14.20 -6.42 17.68
C TYR A 116 -14.05 -5.18 18.58
N GLY A 117 -13.55 -4.05 18.05
CA GLY A 117 -13.44 -2.78 18.79
C GLY A 117 -12.50 -2.81 20.00
N LEU A 118 -11.45 -3.64 19.95
CA LEU A 118 -10.43 -3.74 21.00
C LEU A 118 -9.50 -2.53 21.05
#